data_AF-A0A2A6PWX9-F1
#
_entry.id   AF-A0A2A6PWX9-F1
#
_cell.length_a   1.000
_cell.length_b   1.000
_cell.length_c   1.000
_cell.angle_alpha   90.00
_cell.angle_beta   90.00
_cell.angle_gamma   90.00
#
_symmetry.space_group_name_H-M   'P 1'
#
loop_
_entity.id
_entity.type
_entity.pdbx_description
1 polymer ?
#
loop_
_entity_poly.entity_id
_entity_poly.type
_entity_poly.pdbx_seq_one_letter_code
_entity_poly.pdbx_strand_id
1 'polypeptide(L)'
;MSPLLRAIVVLLVVLLAAHAPMLLNDGLFMDDWLVLKPRPDYFIDIDFLLNGAGHPIFYSYDTFANWTGAPVVVMVSLAIAGIVFGAISLALTATRLGQLDRSEAVGLALIVWTYPGYQLWAGKANAVYVFSFGLLFTGAWLLTLAFRACGLRRVLLRLACAFVFLLGFALNSTIVLYAFVMLGLFVAIWQGGNAADGFVRRTWLASWRCALGYPELMMLPLIYWGTLNLWFKRIGVYAQHYDAHFPTLGELARGWWAFFVTGYRDVLAHAARAAITVPTLFILAAVLVGIVLLLLRSDTKPARSRPAILVPLVLAVVLFLALSSPYLIAGLRPSSTHFYESRHLLMFGVPSALVFLAFKRVAERWTGPNIAFAVVFGAGLILSIGMLWSDYVFMQARTLKQEALERNLAGRVQPAATVYALDDGFFDYPSRHVPFGLAEVTGMLRLAWGNQPFFGFALRAERPDILRRMDEARKAPGSAFHHFDPTGPQATISFQPGAGAASNQTLVRRYYACRLLARCDVAEFLAQLAQVTIKLGPIAGILPIEKDAAPSR
;
A
#
# COMPACT_ATOMS: atom_id res chain seq x y z
N MET A 1 10.59 -22.82 -25.31
CA MET A 1 9.70 -22.00 -24.43
C MET A 1 8.75 -21.17 -25.29
N SER A 2 7.42 -21.27 -25.08
CA SER A 2 6.45 -20.47 -25.83
C SER A 2 6.67 -18.97 -25.55
N PRO A 3 6.35 -18.05 -26.48
CA PRO A 3 6.65 -16.63 -26.24
C PRO A 3 5.77 -16.02 -25.14
N LEU A 4 4.58 -16.60 -24.87
CA LEU A 4 3.77 -16.23 -23.70
C LEU A 4 4.47 -16.63 -22.40
N LEU A 5 4.98 -17.88 -22.32
CA LEU A 5 5.72 -18.33 -21.14
C LEU A 5 6.97 -17.48 -20.90
N ARG A 6 7.69 -17.11 -21.97
CA ARG A 6 8.81 -16.17 -21.89
C ARG A 6 8.40 -14.82 -21.28
N ALA A 7 7.31 -14.23 -21.78
CA ALA A 7 6.82 -12.95 -21.28
C ALA A 7 6.44 -13.01 -19.79
N ILE A 8 5.81 -14.11 -19.37
CA ILE A 8 5.47 -14.36 -17.95
C ILE A 8 6.72 -14.52 -17.10
N VAL A 9 7.73 -15.28 -17.56
CA VAL A 9 8.99 -15.46 -16.85
C VAL A 9 9.72 -14.12 -16.70
N VAL A 10 9.77 -13.30 -17.76
CA VAL A 10 10.35 -11.95 -17.67
C VAL A 10 9.60 -11.09 -16.66
N LEU A 11 8.26 -11.04 -16.74
CA LEU A 11 7.43 -10.31 -15.78
C LEU A 11 7.74 -10.72 -14.33
N LEU A 12 7.79 -12.04 -14.06
CA LEU A 12 8.09 -12.59 -12.75
C LEU A 12 9.47 -12.19 -12.25
N VAL A 13 10.52 -12.43 -13.04
CA VAL A 13 11.89 -12.13 -12.64
C VAL A 13 12.06 -10.64 -12.32
N VAL A 14 11.45 -9.77 -13.11
CA VAL A 14 11.56 -8.32 -12.92
C VAL A 14 10.80 -7.87 -11.68
N LEU A 15 9.59 -8.37 -11.44
CA LEU A 15 8.86 -8.04 -10.21
C LEU A 15 9.58 -8.54 -8.97
N LEU A 16 10.10 -9.76 -9.00
CA LEU A 16 10.90 -10.29 -7.89
C LEU A 16 12.16 -9.45 -7.65
N ALA A 17 12.85 -9.00 -8.71
CA ALA A 17 14.01 -8.12 -8.57
C ALA A 17 13.63 -6.72 -8.06
N ALA A 18 12.54 -6.14 -8.57
CA ALA A 18 12.04 -4.83 -8.15
C ALA A 18 11.63 -4.81 -6.67
N HIS A 19 11.00 -5.90 -6.20
CA HIS A 19 10.54 -6.04 -4.81
C HIS A 19 11.50 -6.84 -3.92
N ALA A 20 12.66 -7.29 -4.40
CA ALA A 20 13.62 -8.06 -3.59
C ALA A 20 14.00 -7.38 -2.27
N PRO A 21 14.23 -6.04 -2.21
CA PRO A 21 14.53 -5.39 -0.93
C PRO A 21 13.40 -5.49 0.09
N MET A 22 12.15 -5.67 -0.33
CA MET A 22 10.99 -5.88 0.56
C MET A 22 11.13 -7.16 1.38
N LEU A 23 11.71 -8.21 0.78
CA LEU A 23 11.93 -9.51 1.43
C LEU A 23 12.99 -9.44 2.54
N LEU A 24 13.86 -8.44 2.47
CA LEU A 24 14.96 -8.24 3.41
C LEU A 24 14.60 -7.21 4.49
N ASN A 25 13.37 -6.72 4.48
CA ASN A 25 12.88 -5.72 5.43
C ASN A 25 11.90 -6.37 6.42
N ASP A 26 12.40 -6.59 7.63
CA ASP A 26 11.64 -7.18 8.73
C ASP A 26 11.02 -6.10 9.66
N GLY A 27 11.07 -4.83 9.24
CA GLY A 27 10.61 -3.70 10.03
C GLY A 27 9.10 -3.65 10.21
N LEU A 28 8.67 -3.07 11.33
CA LEU A 28 7.29 -2.72 11.62
C LEU A 28 7.11 -1.20 11.51
N PHE A 29 6.07 -0.78 10.80
CA PHE A 29 5.80 0.63 10.54
C PHE A 29 4.35 0.98 10.85
N MET A 30 4.12 2.15 11.45
CA MET A 30 2.78 2.66 11.73
C MET A 30 1.90 1.63 12.47
N ASP A 31 0.76 1.26 11.88
CA ASP A 31 -0.24 0.37 12.47
C ASP A 31 0.24 -1.08 12.59
N ASP A 32 1.36 -1.45 11.96
CA ASP A 32 1.99 -2.78 12.14
C ASP A 32 2.19 -3.09 13.64
N TRP A 33 2.53 -2.07 14.44
CA TRP A 33 2.76 -2.18 15.89
C TRP A 33 1.50 -2.41 16.73
N LEU A 34 0.32 -2.12 16.15
CA LEU A 34 -0.97 -2.34 16.81
C LEU A 34 -1.53 -3.73 16.52
N VAL A 35 -1.20 -4.29 15.35
CA VAL A 35 -1.88 -5.49 14.84
C VAL A 35 -1.00 -6.74 14.75
N LEU A 36 0.33 -6.62 14.83
CA LEU A 36 1.24 -7.76 14.74
C LEU A 36 1.97 -8.05 16.06
N LYS A 37 2.12 -9.33 16.39
CA LYS A 37 2.90 -9.82 17.55
C LYS A 37 4.35 -10.10 17.13
N PRO A 38 5.30 -9.19 17.34
CA PRO A 38 6.72 -9.44 17.04
C PRO A 38 7.35 -10.57 17.88
N ARG A 39 6.81 -10.85 19.08
CA ARG A 39 7.25 -11.95 19.94
C ARG A 39 6.06 -12.59 20.67
N PRO A 40 6.16 -13.85 21.15
CA PRO A 40 5.01 -14.59 21.71
C PRO A 40 4.36 -13.92 22.91
N ASP A 41 5.16 -13.27 23.77
CA ASP A 41 4.69 -12.56 24.94
C ASP A 41 4.17 -11.16 24.61
N TYR A 42 4.38 -10.61 23.42
CA TYR A 42 3.97 -9.25 23.07
C TYR A 42 2.44 -9.12 22.99
N PHE A 43 1.91 -8.14 23.71
CA PHE A 43 0.48 -7.89 23.76
C PHE A 43 0.01 -7.00 22.59
N ILE A 44 -0.98 -7.49 21.86
CA ILE A 44 -1.79 -6.72 20.91
C ILE A 44 -3.26 -6.93 21.24
N ASP A 45 -4.05 -5.90 20.99
CA ASP A 45 -5.50 -5.96 20.97
C ASP A 45 -5.92 -5.78 19.51
N ILE A 46 -6.26 -6.87 18.82
CA ILE A 46 -6.72 -6.82 17.42
C ILE A 46 -8.23 -6.85 17.30
N ASP A 47 -8.94 -7.03 18.42
CA ASP A 47 -10.39 -7.12 18.43
C ASP A 47 -11.04 -5.79 18.01
N PHE A 48 -10.32 -4.67 18.16
CA PHE A 48 -10.77 -3.39 17.62
C PHE A 48 -10.97 -3.45 16.10
N LEU A 49 -10.22 -4.26 15.34
CA LEU A 49 -10.44 -4.37 13.90
C LEU A 49 -11.82 -4.94 13.59
N LEU A 50 -12.28 -5.91 14.38
CA LEU A 50 -13.56 -6.57 14.19
C LEU A 50 -14.71 -5.76 14.80
N ASN A 51 -14.57 -5.42 16.07
CA ASN A 51 -15.64 -4.88 16.91
C ASN A 51 -15.66 -3.35 16.96
N GLY A 52 -14.54 -2.69 16.64
CA GLY A 52 -14.43 -1.22 16.58
C GLY A 52 -14.54 -0.70 15.14
N ALA A 53 -13.57 -1.06 14.31
CA ALA A 53 -13.37 -0.56 12.95
C ALA A 53 -14.19 -1.30 11.89
N GLY A 54 -14.82 -2.44 12.22
CA GLY A 54 -15.70 -3.16 11.30
C GLY A 54 -14.97 -3.71 10.06
N HIS A 55 -13.75 -4.20 10.23
CA HIS A 55 -12.90 -4.75 9.17
C HIS A 55 -12.61 -6.26 9.39
N PRO A 56 -13.61 -7.14 9.20
CA PRO A 56 -13.47 -8.58 9.47
C PRO A 56 -12.43 -9.28 8.59
N ILE A 57 -12.22 -8.78 7.37
CA ILE A 57 -11.19 -9.31 6.47
C ILE A 57 -9.79 -9.01 7.03
N PHE A 58 -9.54 -7.77 7.46
CA PHE A 58 -8.26 -7.38 8.10
C PHE A 58 -7.99 -8.22 9.33
N TYR A 59 -8.98 -8.25 10.24
CA TYR A 59 -8.91 -9.07 11.45
C TYR A 59 -8.52 -10.52 11.13
N SER A 60 -9.11 -11.13 10.10
CA SER A 60 -8.81 -12.52 9.73
C SER A 60 -7.37 -12.71 9.25
N TYR A 61 -6.84 -11.82 8.41
CA TYR A 61 -5.45 -11.89 7.94
C TYR A 61 -4.45 -11.67 9.07
N ASP A 62 -4.65 -10.65 9.90
CA ASP A 62 -3.77 -10.33 11.03
C ASP A 62 -3.81 -11.45 12.08
N THR A 63 -5.00 -11.96 12.40
CA THR A 63 -5.17 -13.11 13.32
C THR A 63 -4.42 -14.33 12.81
N PHE A 64 -4.61 -14.68 11.54
CA PHE A 64 -3.93 -15.82 10.93
C PHE A 64 -2.41 -15.64 10.97
N ALA A 65 -1.90 -14.47 10.58
CA ALA A 65 -0.48 -14.18 10.60
C ALA A 65 0.11 -14.30 12.01
N ASN A 66 -0.55 -13.73 13.01
CA ASN A 66 -0.13 -13.83 14.41
C ASN A 66 -0.16 -15.27 14.94
N TRP A 67 -1.14 -16.08 14.54
CA TRP A 67 -1.25 -17.48 14.97
C TRP A 67 -0.07 -18.34 14.49
N THR A 68 0.56 -18.00 13.36
CA THR A 68 1.74 -18.72 12.87
C THR A 68 2.99 -18.54 13.74
N GLY A 69 3.01 -17.55 14.63
CA GLY A 69 4.21 -17.14 15.37
C GLY A 69 5.25 -16.39 14.52
N ALA A 70 5.01 -16.23 13.21
CA ALA A 70 5.88 -15.51 12.28
C ALA A 70 5.08 -14.49 11.42
N PRO A 71 4.35 -13.55 12.05
CA PRO A 71 3.41 -12.67 11.34
C PRO A 71 4.06 -11.84 10.22
N VAL A 72 5.29 -11.37 10.43
CA VAL A 72 6.05 -10.59 9.44
C VAL A 72 6.26 -11.40 8.16
N VAL A 73 6.68 -12.66 8.28
CA VAL A 73 6.93 -13.56 7.13
C VAL A 73 5.64 -13.83 6.37
N VAL A 74 4.53 -14.07 7.08
CA VAL A 74 3.22 -14.29 6.47
C VAL A 74 2.78 -13.07 5.69
N MET A 75 2.86 -11.88 6.27
CA MET A 75 2.43 -10.63 5.62
C MET A 75 3.28 -10.29 4.39
N VAL A 76 4.60 -10.46 4.48
CA VAL A 76 5.49 -10.31 3.30
C VAL A 76 5.13 -11.31 2.20
N SER A 77 4.84 -12.56 2.57
CA SER A 77 4.44 -13.60 1.62
C SER A 77 3.12 -13.27 0.93
N LEU A 78 2.14 -12.75 1.67
CA LEU A 78 0.86 -12.28 1.12
C LEU A 78 1.05 -11.11 0.16
N ALA A 79 1.87 -10.11 0.51
CA ALA A 79 2.17 -9.00 -0.39
C ALA A 79 2.81 -9.47 -1.70
N ILE A 80 3.82 -10.34 -1.64
CA ILE A 80 4.47 -10.93 -2.83
C ILE A 80 3.49 -11.75 -3.65
N ALA A 81 2.67 -12.58 -3.01
CA ALA A 81 1.64 -13.36 -3.70
C ALA A 81 0.67 -12.44 -4.44
N GLY A 82 0.25 -11.33 -3.81
CA GLY A 82 -0.60 -10.31 -4.40
C GLY A 82 0.02 -9.70 -5.65
N ILE A 83 1.29 -9.29 -5.55
CA ILE A 83 2.07 -8.71 -6.66
C ILE A 83 2.19 -9.71 -7.82
N VAL A 84 2.63 -10.93 -7.52
CA VAL A 84 2.92 -11.95 -8.53
C VAL A 84 1.65 -12.43 -9.22
N PHE A 85 0.65 -12.89 -8.45
CA PHE A 85 -0.60 -13.39 -9.03
C PHE A 85 -1.37 -12.28 -9.70
N GLY A 86 -1.45 -11.10 -9.09
CA GLY A 86 -2.13 -9.95 -9.66
C GLY A 86 -1.52 -9.50 -10.99
N ALA A 87 -0.19 -9.42 -11.09
CA ALA A 87 0.48 -9.04 -12.33
C ALA A 87 0.31 -10.07 -13.45
N ILE A 88 0.48 -11.35 -13.13
CA ILE A 88 0.27 -12.43 -14.11
C ILE A 88 -1.18 -12.43 -14.58
N SER A 89 -2.15 -12.38 -13.67
CA SER A 89 -3.56 -12.39 -14.00
C SER A 89 -3.97 -11.17 -14.83
N LEU A 90 -3.42 -9.99 -14.56
CA LEU A 90 -3.61 -8.80 -15.38
C LEU A 90 -3.08 -9.00 -16.81
N ALA A 91 -1.83 -9.47 -16.95
CA ALA A 91 -1.21 -9.70 -18.25
C ALA A 91 -1.94 -10.80 -19.06
N LEU A 92 -2.32 -11.90 -18.41
CA LEU A 92 -3.08 -12.99 -19.02
C LEU A 92 -4.49 -12.54 -19.44
N THR A 93 -5.18 -11.76 -18.59
CA THR A 93 -6.50 -11.21 -18.92
C THR A 93 -6.41 -10.32 -20.15
N ALA A 94 -5.48 -9.37 -20.16
CA ALA A 94 -5.35 -8.41 -21.26
C ALA A 94 -5.00 -9.08 -22.60
N THR A 95 -4.12 -10.09 -22.57
CA THR A 95 -3.74 -10.85 -23.77
C THR A 95 -4.84 -11.80 -24.24
N ARG A 96 -5.51 -12.51 -23.32
CA ARG A 96 -6.62 -13.42 -23.67
C ARG A 96 -7.81 -12.70 -24.29
N LEU A 97 -8.10 -11.49 -23.81
CA LEU A 97 -9.14 -10.63 -24.38
C LEU A 97 -8.72 -9.98 -25.71
N GLY A 98 -7.49 -10.18 -26.17
CA GLY A 98 -6.97 -9.61 -27.41
C GLY A 98 -6.80 -8.09 -27.37
N GLN A 99 -6.86 -7.48 -26.19
CA GLN A 99 -6.81 -6.02 -26.01
C GLN A 99 -5.38 -5.49 -26.15
N LEU A 100 -4.41 -6.25 -25.63
CA LEU A 100 -2.99 -5.91 -25.63
C LEU A 100 -2.19 -7.05 -26.27
N ASP A 101 -1.09 -6.68 -26.93
CA ASP A 101 -0.04 -7.67 -27.23
C ASP A 101 0.73 -8.04 -25.95
N ARG A 102 1.61 -9.06 -26.07
CA ARG A 102 2.33 -9.62 -24.92
C ARG A 102 3.26 -8.58 -24.27
N SER A 103 3.98 -7.80 -25.06
CA SER A 103 4.86 -6.73 -24.59
C SER A 103 4.08 -5.63 -23.88
N GLU A 104 2.98 -5.15 -24.46
CA GLU A 104 2.10 -4.15 -23.85
C GLU A 104 1.50 -4.65 -22.54
N ALA A 105 1.07 -5.91 -22.49
CA ALA A 105 0.52 -6.50 -21.27
C ALA A 105 1.56 -6.60 -20.16
N VAL A 106 2.79 -6.99 -20.47
CA VAL A 106 3.90 -7.03 -19.49
C VAL A 106 4.28 -5.61 -19.05
N GLY A 107 4.47 -4.67 -19.98
CA GLY A 107 4.80 -3.29 -19.65
C GLY A 107 3.73 -2.63 -18.79
N LEU A 108 2.46 -2.83 -19.13
CA LEU A 108 1.33 -2.35 -18.34
C LEU A 108 1.33 -2.96 -16.94
N ALA A 109 1.44 -4.29 -16.82
CA ALA A 109 1.49 -4.94 -15.52
C ALA A 109 2.67 -4.47 -14.67
N LEU A 110 3.86 -4.33 -15.25
CA LEU A 110 5.04 -3.84 -14.52
C LEU A 110 4.83 -2.42 -13.99
N ILE A 111 4.26 -1.50 -14.77
CA ILE A 111 3.96 -0.14 -14.28
C ILE A 111 2.93 -0.16 -13.15
N VAL A 112 1.88 -0.98 -13.25
CA VAL A 112 0.88 -1.09 -12.17
C VAL A 112 1.52 -1.54 -10.86
N TRP A 113 2.38 -2.57 -10.93
CA TRP A 113 2.91 -3.25 -9.76
C TRP A 113 4.22 -2.66 -9.23
N THR A 114 4.87 -1.79 -9.97
CA THR A 114 6.05 -1.03 -9.52
C THR A 114 5.73 0.44 -9.27
N TYR A 115 4.45 0.80 -9.22
CA TYR A 115 4.01 2.19 -9.12
C TYR A 115 4.58 2.88 -7.86
N PRO A 116 5.42 3.92 -8.02
CA PRO A 116 6.16 4.53 -6.91
C PRO A 116 5.33 5.48 -6.04
N GLY A 117 4.09 5.79 -6.45
CA GLY A 117 3.20 6.61 -5.62
C GLY A 117 2.70 5.88 -4.37
N TYR A 118 2.63 4.55 -4.39
CA TYR A 118 2.38 3.77 -3.19
C TYR A 118 3.72 3.48 -2.51
N GLN A 119 3.94 4.03 -1.32
CA GLN A 119 5.24 3.95 -0.64
C GLN A 119 5.29 2.83 0.40
N LEU A 120 4.12 2.31 0.79
CA LEU A 120 3.96 1.33 1.86
C LEU A 120 4.07 -0.13 1.40
N TRP A 121 4.82 -0.40 0.34
CA TRP A 121 5.02 -1.78 -0.14
C TRP A 121 5.59 -2.71 0.93
N ALA A 122 6.49 -2.22 1.80
CA ALA A 122 7.07 -3.03 2.88
C ALA A 122 6.29 -2.99 4.21
N GLY A 123 5.20 -2.22 4.30
CA GLY A 123 4.35 -2.18 5.51
C GLY A 123 3.54 -3.47 5.65
N LYS A 124 3.54 -4.08 6.85
CA LYS A 124 3.03 -5.44 7.03
C LYS A 124 1.51 -5.49 7.17
N ALA A 125 0.91 -4.59 7.94
CA ALA A 125 -0.55 -4.41 8.02
C ALA A 125 -1.13 -3.99 6.66
N ASN A 126 -0.35 -3.24 5.87
CA ASN A 126 -0.74 -2.81 4.53
C ASN A 126 -0.59 -3.92 3.47
N ALA A 127 0.03 -5.07 3.78
CA ALA A 127 0.14 -6.20 2.86
C ALA A 127 -1.23 -6.73 2.43
N VAL A 128 -2.22 -6.65 3.32
CA VAL A 128 -3.62 -7.02 3.03
C VAL A 128 -4.17 -6.22 1.85
N TYR A 129 -3.87 -4.92 1.77
CA TYR A 129 -4.27 -4.07 0.65
C TYR A 129 -3.66 -4.51 -0.68
N VAL A 130 -2.35 -4.81 -0.67
CA VAL A 130 -1.61 -5.28 -1.85
C VAL A 130 -2.15 -6.64 -2.31
N PHE A 131 -2.41 -7.55 -1.37
CA PHE A 131 -2.96 -8.86 -1.67
C PHE A 131 -4.37 -8.76 -2.24
N SER A 132 -5.26 -7.99 -1.61
CA SER A 132 -6.62 -7.76 -2.11
C SER A 132 -6.64 -7.09 -3.48
N PHE A 133 -5.72 -6.17 -3.76
CA PHE A 133 -5.56 -5.61 -5.10
C PHE A 133 -5.14 -6.67 -6.13
N GLY A 134 -4.30 -7.64 -5.75
CA GLY A 134 -3.94 -8.79 -6.58
C GLY A 134 -5.10 -9.76 -6.82
N LEU A 135 -5.92 -9.99 -5.79
CA LEU A 135 -7.12 -10.83 -5.86
C LEU A 135 -8.13 -10.26 -6.85
N LEU A 136 -8.27 -8.93 -6.96
CA LEU A 136 -9.13 -8.32 -7.98
C LEU A 136 -8.76 -8.77 -9.41
N PHE A 137 -7.48 -8.72 -9.77
CA PHE A 137 -7.05 -9.15 -11.11
C PHE A 137 -7.14 -10.67 -11.27
N THR A 138 -6.91 -11.43 -10.20
CA THR A 138 -7.13 -12.87 -10.17
C THR A 138 -8.60 -13.21 -10.47
N GLY A 139 -9.54 -12.49 -9.83
CA GLY A 139 -10.98 -12.61 -10.08
C GLY A 139 -11.34 -12.27 -11.52
N ALA A 140 -10.81 -11.16 -12.06
CA ALA A 140 -11.01 -10.80 -13.46
C ALA A 140 -10.50 -11.89 -14.42
N TRP A 141 -9.35 -12.50 -14.13
CA TRP A 141 -8.83 -13.62 -14.91
C TRP A 141 -9.75 -14.84 -14.85
N LEU A 142 -10.19 -15.25 -13.66
CA LEU A 142 -11.13 -16.36 -13.47
C LEU A 142 -12.45 -16.11 -14.22
N LEU A 143 -12.94 -14.88 -14.23
CA LEU A 143 -14.11 -14.48 -15.01
C LEU A 143 -13.90 -14.73 -16.51
N THR A 144 -12.74 -14.34 -17.06
CA THR A 144 -12.41 -14.62 -18.48
C THR A 144 -12.27 -16.10 -18.82
N LEU A 145 -11.93 -16.95 -17.83
CA LEU A 145 -11.93 -18.39 -18.00
C LEU A 145 -13.36 -18.94 -17.97
N ALA A 146 -14.20 -18.44 -17.05
CA ALA A 146 -15.59 -18.86 -16.92
C ALA A 146 -16.42 -18.61 -18.19
N PHE A 147 -16.12 -17.54 -18.94
CA PHE A 147 -16.78 -17.24 -20.22
C PHE A 147 -16.71 -18.35 -21.27
N ARG A 148 -15.61 -19.11 -21.32
CA ARG A 148 -15.42 -20.20 -22.30
C ARG A 148 -15.68 -21.59 -21.70
N ALA A 149 -15.99 -21.66 -20.42
CA ALA A 149 -16.25 -22.92 -19.74
C ALA A 149 -17.72 -23.34 -19.90
N CYS A 150 -17.96 -24.65 -19.84
CA CYS A 150 -19.30 -25.23 -19.87
C CYS A 150 -19.51 -26.15 -18.65
N GLY A 151 -20.77 -26.44 -18.32
CA GLY A 151 -21.15 -27.36 -17.24
C GLY A 151 -20.58 -27.01 -15.87
N LEU A 152 -20.19 -28.03 -15.10
CA LEU A 152 -19.67 -27.89 -13.73
C LEU A 152 -18.44 -26.97 -13.64
N ARG A 153 -17.54 -27.04 -14.63
CA ARG A 153 -16.34 -26.18 -14.66
C ARG A 153 -16.70 -24.69 -14.68
N ARG A 154 -17.75 -24.32 -15.41
CA ARG A 154 -18.24 -22.93 -15.44
C ARG A 154 -18.75 -22.50 -14.07
N VAL A 155 -19.51 -23.37 -13.40
CA VAL A 155 -20.06 -23.09 -12.06
C VAL A 155 -18.93 -22.91 -11.05
N LEU A 156 -17.97 -23.84 -11.00
CA LEU A 156 -16.83 -23.76 -10.08
C LEU A 156 -15.99 -22.49 -10.31
N LEU A 157 -15.71 -22.13 -11.57
CA LEU A 157 -14.98 -20.90 -11.88
C LEU A 157 -15.74 -19.63 -11.45
N ARG A 158 -17.07 -19.61 -11.55
CA ARG A 158 -17.89 -18.49 -11.09
C ARG A 158 -17.92 -18.37 -9.58
N LEU A 159 -18.08 -19.49 -8.87
CA LEU A 159 -18.01 -19.52 -7.41
C LEU A 159 -16.64 -19.06 -6.91
N ALA A 160 -15.56 -19.59 -7.50
CA ALA A 160 -14.20 -19.17 -7.20
C ALA A 160 -14.00 -17.68 -7.50
N CYS A 161 -14.50 -17.18 -8.63
CA CYS A 161 -14.44 -15.77 -8.99
C CYS A 161 -15.15 -14.88 -7.97
N ALA A 162 -16.38 -15.22 -7.58
CA ALA A 162 -17.15 -14.47 -6.59
C ALA A 162 -16.46 -14.46 -5.22
N PHE A 163 -15.94 -15.62 -4.79
CA PHE A 163 -15.20 -15.75 -3.54
C PHE A 163 -13.91 -14.91 -3.54
N VAL A 164 -13.12 -14.97 -4.62
CA VAL A 164 -11.90 -14.18 -4.77
C VAL A 164 -12.20 -12.68 -4.77
N PHE A 165 -13.29 -12.23 -5.41
CA PHE A 165 -13.69 -10.83 -5.34
C PHE A 165 -14.12 -10.41 -3.93
N LEU A 166 -14.86 -11.26 -3.21
CA LEU A 166 -15.26 -10.99 -1.83
C LEU A 166 -14.05 -10.78 -0.92
N LEU A 167 -13.04 -11.65 -1.02
CA LEU A 167 -11.77 -11.50 -0.29
C LEU A 167 -10.95 -10.29 -0.77
N GLY A 168 -11.16 -9.85 -2.01
CA GLY A 168 -10.57 -8.64 -2.59
C GLY A 168 -11.19 -7.33 -2.12
N PHE A 169 -12.34 -7.34 -1.43
CA PHE A 169 -13.04 -6.12 -0.96
C PHE A 169 -12.46 -5.50 0.32
N ALA A 170 -11.22 -5.84 0.69
CA ALA A 170 -10.57 -5.26 1.87
C ALA A 170 -10.36 -3.73 1.78
N LEU A 171 -10.41 -3.13 0.57
CA LEU A 171 -10.44 -1.68 0.35
C LEU A 171 -11.80 -1.24 -0.19
N ASN A 172 -12.35 -0.14 0.34
CA ASN A 172 -13.53 0.48 -0.28
C ASN A 172 -13.30 0.83 -1.77
N SER A 173 -12.06 1.21 -2.14
CA SER A 173 -11.70 1.51 -3.52
C SER A 173 -11.56 0.28 -4.43
N THR A 174 -11.39 -0.94 -3.90
CA THR A 174 -11.42 -2.15 -4.75
C THR A 174 -12.84 -2.40 -5.26
N ILE A 175 -13.88 -1.98 -4.54
CA ILE A 175 -15.27 -2.04 -5.01
C ILE A 175 -15.47 -1.15 -6.24
N VAL A 176 -14.82 0.02 -6.30
CA VAL A 176 -14.86 0.88 -7.49
C VAL A 176 -14.17 0.19 -8.67
N LEU A 177 -12.96 -0.36 -8.48
CA LEU A 177 -12.31 -1.13 -9.55
C LEU A 177 -13.13 -2.35 -9.98
N TYR A 178 -13.78 -3.02 -9.03
CA TYR A 178 -14.70 -4.12 -9.32
C TYR A 178 -15.85 -3.67 -10.23
N ALA A 179 -16.42 -2.48 -10.01
CA ALA A 179 -17.42 -1.92 -10.92
C ALA A 179 -16.90 -1.77 -12.36
N PHE A 180 -15.61 -1.44 -12.55
CA PHE A 180 -15.00 -1.43 -13.90
C PHE A 180 -14.82 -2.84 -14.49
N VAL A 181 -14.54 -3.85 -13.67
CA VAL A 181 -14.55 -5.24 -14.14
C VAL A 181 -15.95 -5.65 -14.59
N MET A 182 -16.98 -5.26 -13.84
CA MET A 182 -18.38 -5.50 -14.18
C MET A 182 -18.82 -4.73 -15.43
N LEU A 183 -18.33 -3.50 -15.62
CA LEU A 183 -18.52 -2.74 -16.85
C LEU A 183 -17.85 -3.45 -18.03
N GLY A 184 -16.65 -4.01 -17.84
CA GLY A 184 -15.97 -4.82 -18.84
C GLY A 184 -16.77 -6.08 -19.24
N LEU A 185 -17.35 -6.77 -18.26
CA LEU A 185 -18.29 -7.87 -18.48
C LEU A 185 -19.51 -7.42 -19.29
N PHE A 186 -20.12 -6.29 -18.92
CA PHE A 186 -21.24 -5.71 -19.65
C PHE A 186 -20.88 -5.40 -21.10
N VAL A 187 -19.77 -4.72 -21.34
CA VAL A 187 -19.29 -4.38 -22.69
C VAL A 187 -19.04 -5.64 -23.51
N ALA A 188 -18.44 -6.69 -22.92
CA ALA A 188 -18.20 -7.95 -23.62
C ALA A 188 -19.50 -8.63 -24.06
N ILE A 189 -20.53 -8.66 -23.20
CA ILE A 189 -21.85 -9.22 -23.53
C ILE A 189 -22.57 -8.35 -24.56
N TRP A 190 -22.47 -7.03 -24.43
CA TRP A 190 -23.05 -6.07 -25.36
C TRP A 190 -22.47 -6.21 -26.76
N GLN A 191 -21.14 -6.35 -26.88
CA GLN A 191 -20.47 -6.55 -28.17
C GLN A 191 -20.82 -7.89 -28.83
N GLY A 192 -21.13 -8.94 -28.04
CA GLY A 192 -21.61 -10.22 -28.54
C GLY A 192 -23.10 -10.22 -28.93
N GLY A 193 -23.82 -9.12 -28.71
CA GLY A 193 -25.23 -8.96 -29.08
C GLY A 193 -25.45 -8.79 -30.59
N ASN A 194 -26.69 -8.99 -31.06
CA ASN A 194 -26.98 -8.91 -32.49
C ASN A 194 -26.89 -7.46 -33.01
N ALA A 195 -26.06 -7.30 -34.05
CA ALA A 195 -26.01 -6.23 -35.06
C ALA A 195 -27.31 -5.42 -35.24
N ALA A 196 -28.39 -6.17 -35.45
CA ALA A 196 -29.67 -5.66 -35.91
C ALA A 196 -30.57 -5.09 -34.81
N ASP A 197 -30.30 -5.39 -33.53
CA ASP A 197 -31.22 -5.02 -32.44
C ASP A 197 -31.27 -3.51 -32.14
N GLY A 198 -30.44 -2.68 -32.79
CA GLY A 198 -30.31 -1.25 -32.46
C GLY A 198 -29.66 -1.00 -31.10
N PHE A 199 -29.23 0.24 -30.84
CA PHE A 199 -28.44 0.57 -29.64
C PHE A 199 -29.21 0.34 -28.33
N VAL A 200 -30.44 0.87 -28.21
CA VAL A 200 -31.21 0.84 -26.96
C VAL A 200 -31.58 -0.59 -26.56
N ARG A 201 -32.18 -1.37 -27.47
CA ARG A 201 -32.59 -2.75 -27.19
C ARG A 201 -31.37 -3.66 -26.96
N ARG A 202 -30.27 -3.47 -27.69
CA ARG A 202 -29.03 -4.23 -27.40
C ARG A 202 -28.49 -3.93 -26.00
N THR A 203 -28.47 -2.66 -25.60
CA THR A 203 -28.05 -2.22 -24.26
C THR A 203 -28.93 -2.85 -23.19
N TRP A 204 -30.25 -2.77 -23.36
CA TRP A 204 -31.21 -3.38 -22.45
C TRP A 204 -31.04 -4.90 -22.31
N LEU A 205 -30.95 -5.61 -23.44
CA LEU A 205 -30.74 -7.07 -23.45
C LEU A 205 -29.40 -7.47 -22.82
N ALA A 206 -28.34 -6.70 -23.07
CA ALA A 206 -27.03 -6.94 -22.45
C ALA A 206 -27.09 -6.76 -20.94
N SER A 207 -27.75 -5.71 -20.45
CA SER A 207 -27.95 -5.49 -19.01
C SER A 207 -28.69 -6.65 -18.36
N TRP A 208 -29.78 -7.11 -18.98
CA TRP A 208 -30.56 -8.24 -18.46
C TRP A 208 -29.75 -9.54 -18.47
N ARG A 209 -28.98 -9.79 -19.53
CA ARG A 209 -28.08 -10.95 -19.63
C ARG A 209 -26.95 -10.89 -18.60
N CYS A 210 -26.42 -9.71 -18.28
CA CYS A 210 -25.47 -9.53 -17.20
C CYS A 210 -26.11 -9.86 -15.84
N ALA A 211 -27.26 -9.24 -15.55
CA ALA A 211 -27.93 -9.36 -14.26
C ALA A 211 -28.39 -10.79 -13.98
N LEU A 212 -29.09 -11.42 -14.93
CA LEU A 212 -29.57 -12.80 -14.80
C LEU A 212 -28.49 -13.85 -15.04
N GLY A 213 -27.49 -13.51 -15.86
CA GLY A 213 -26.41 -14.43 -16.19
C GLY A 213 -25.36 -14.54 -15.09
N TYR A 214 -25.16 -13.49 -14.29
CA TYR A 214 -24.15 -13.39 -13.23
C TYR A 214 -24.70 -12.73 -11.94
N PRO A 215 -25.81 -13.25 -11.37
CA PRO A 215 -26.45 -12.64 -10.21
C PRO A 215 -25.53 -12.57 -8.99
N GLU A 216 -24.67 -13.59 -8.79
CA GLU A 216 -23.69 -13.63 -7.71
C GLU A 216 -22.70 -12.47 -7.76
N LEU A 217 -22.33 -12.00 -8.95
CA LEU A 217 -21.43 -10.86 -9.11
C LEU A 217 -22.17 -9.53 -8.93
N MET A 218 -23.43 -9.43 -9.34
CA MET A 218 -24.23 -8.21 -9.13
C MET A 218 -24.57 -7.98 -7.66
N MET A 219 -24.87 -9.06 -6.94
CA MET A 219 -25.24 -8.98 -5.53
C MET A 219 -24.03 -8.83 -4.60
N LEU A 220 -22.81 -9.13 -5.06
CA LEU A 220 -21.62 -9.18 -4.20
C LEU A 220 -21.36 -7.87 -3.43
N PRO A 221 -21.40 -6.66 -4.04
CA PRO A 221 -21.20 -5.42 -3.31
C PRO A 221 -22.30 -5.15 -2.27
N LEU A 222 -23.55 -5.53 -2.58
CA LEU A 222 -24.68 -5.38 -1.66
C LEU A 222 -24.56 -6.33 -0.47
N ILE A 223 -24.17 -7.58 -0.72
CA ILE A 223 -23.90 -8.57 0.33
C ILE A 223 -22.78 -8.05 1.23
N TYR A 224 -21.65 -7.63 0.65
CA TYR A 224 -20.53 -7.09 1.42
C TYR A 224 -20.93 -5.87 2.26
N TRP A 225 -21.63 -4.91 1.65
CA TRP A 225 -22.13 -3.72 2.35
C TRP A 225 -23.11 -4.09 3.47
N GLY A 226 -24.05 -5.01 3.22
CA GLY A 226 -24.98 -5.50 4.24
C GLY A 226 -24.25 -6.19 5.39
N THR A 227 -23.24 -7.02 5.07
CA THR A 227 -22.37 -7.66 6.05
C THR A 227 -21.70 -6.64 6.99
N LEU A 228 -21.10 -5.59 6.42
CA LEU A 228 -20.42 -4.56 7.21
C LEU A 228 -21.37 -3.68 8.05
N ASN A 229 -22.57 -3.38 7.55
CA ASN A 229 -23.46 -2.46 8.26
C ASN A 229 -24.39 -3.14 9.27
N LEU A 230 -24.71 -4.42 9.08
CA LEU A 230 -25.58 -5.18 9.98
C LEU A 230 -24.79 -5.98 11.03
N TRP A 231 -23.71 -6.66 10.64
CA TRP A 231 -22.96 -7.56 11.53
C TRP A 231 -21.66 -6.97 12.06
N PHE A 232 -20.95 -6.14 11.28
CA PHE A 232 -19.65 -5.55 11.67
C PHE A 232 -19.73 -4.03 11.75
N LYS A 233 -20.77 -3.54 12.43
CA LYS A 233 -21.04 -2.10 12.53
C LYS A 233 -19.88 -1.39 13.22
N ARG A 234 -19.43 -0.30 12.61
CA ARG A 234 -18.40 0.60 13.16
C ARG A 234 -18.93 1.36 14.37
N ILE A 235 -18.11 1.48 15.42
CA ILE A 235 -18.47 2.15 16.68
C ILE A 235 -17.37 3.09 17.18
N GLY A 236 -17.70 3.94 18.15
CA GLY A 236 -16.78 4.84 18.83
C GLY A 236 -15.97 5.71 17.87
N VAL A 237 -14.64 5.70 18.02
CA VAL A 237 -13.70 6.48 17.17
C VAL A 237 -13.78 6.15 15.68
N TYR A 238 -14.34 4.99 15.31
CA TYR A 238 -14.47 4.56 13.93
C TYR A 238 -15.86 4.77 13.33
N ALA A 239 -16.85 5.16 14.14
CA ALA A 239 -18.26 5.25 13.72
C ALA A 239 -18.43 6.15 12.47
N GLN A 240 -17.76 7.30 12.46
CA GLN A 240 -17.87 8.30 11.39
C GLN A 240 -16.79 8.19 10.31
N HIS A 241 -15.91 7.19 10.37
CA HIS A 241 -14.69 7.14 9.53
C HIS A 241 -14.96 7.06 8.01
N TYR A 242 -16.17 6.66 7.61
CA TYR A 242 -16.60 6.63 6.20
C TYR A 242 -17.99 7.24 6.02
N ASP A 243 -18.38 8.19 6.87
CA ASP A 243 -19.62 8.92 6.64
C ASP A 243 -19.49 9.72 5.34
N ALA A 244 -20.51 9.59 4.49
CA ALA A 244 -20.53 10.28 3.22
C ALA A 244 -20.73 11.77 3.47
N HIS A 245 -19.67 12.54 3.29
CA HIS A 245 -19.75 13.96 2.99
C HIS A 245 -20.24 14.12 1.54
N PHE A 246 -21.11 15.08 1.30
CA PHE A 246 -21.54 15.44 -0.05
C PHE A 246 -20.71 16.63 -0.53
N PRO A 247 -19.52 16.40 -1.15
CA PRO A 247 -18.64 17.49 -1.51
C PRO A 247 -19.24 18.37 -2.61
N THR A 248 -18.98 19.68 -2.50
CA THR A 248 -19.29 20.61 -3.59
C THR A 248 -18.44 20.32 -4.82
N LEU A 249 -18.88 20.74 -6.02
CA LEU A 249 -18.08 20.59 -7.25
C LEU A 249 -16.69 21.23 -7.12
N GLY A 250 -16.59 22.36 -6.40
CA GLY A 250 -15.32 23.01 -6.12
C GLY A 250 -14.41 22.20 -5.19
N GLU A 251 -14.98 21.51 -4.21
CA GLU A 251 -14.24 20.58 -3.35
C GLU A 251 -13.76 19.35 -4.11
N LEU A 252 -14.59 18.79 -5.00
CA LEU A 252 -14.19 17.69 -5.87
C LEU A 252 -13.04 18.11 -6.80
N ALA A 253 -13.16 19.25 -7.48
CA ALA A 253 -12.11 19.74 -8.38
C ALA A 253 -10.77 19.97 -7.64
N ARG A 254 -10.80 20.64 -6.48
CA ARG A 254 -9.59 20.82 -5.65
C ARG A 254 -9.05 19.49 -5.12
N GLY A 255 -9.93 18.58 -4.74
CA GLY A 255 -9.59 17.24 -4.27
C GLY A 255 -8.88 16.41 -5.34
N TRP A 256 -9.45 16.33 -6.54
CA TRP A 256 -8.84 15.66 -7.68
C TRP A 256 -7.50 16.30 -8.05
N TRP A 257 -7.40 17.62 -8.01
CA TRP A 257 -6.12 18.29 -8.22
C TRP A 257 -5.08 17.89 -7.17
N ALA A 258 -5.44 17.84 -5.88
CA ALA A 258 -4.55 17.36 -4.83
C ALA A 258 -4.10 15.91 -5.05
N PHE A 259 -5.02 15.01 -5.44
CA PHE A 259 -4.68 13.63 -5.80
C PHE A 259 -3.76 13.54 -7.02
N PHE A 260 -3.95 14.38 -8.03
CA PHE A 260 -3.08 14.41 -9.20
C PHE A 260 -1.67 14.89 -8.83
N VAL A 261 -1.60 15.95 -8.02
CA VAL A 261 -0.35 16.51 -7.51
C VAL A 261 0.41 15.48 -6.69
N THR A 262 -0.20 14.94 -5.64
CA THR A 262 0.47 13.99 -4.73
C THR A 262 0.74 12.66 -5.41
N GLY A 263 -0.19 12.16 -6.23
CA GLY A 263 -0.09 10.87 -6.88
C GLY A 263 0.90 10.84 -8.05
N TYR A 264 1.01 11.91 -8.85
CA TYR A 264 1.82 11.87 -10.08
C TYR A 264 2.89 12.95 -10.12
N ARG A 265 2.53 14.21 -9.94
CA ARG A 265 3.48 15.34 -10.10
C ARG A 265 4.61 15.26 -9.08
N ASP A 266 4.24 15.12 -7.82
CA ASP A 266 5.21 15.09 -6.74
C ASP A 266 6.02 13.80 -6.80
N VAL A 267 5.41 12.66 -7.17
CA VAL A 267 6.15 11.40 -7.41
C VAL A 267 7.23 11.57 -8.48
N LEU A 268 6.92 12.21 -9.61
CA LEU A 268 7.91 12.50 -10.65
C LEU A 268 9.00 13.47 -10.17
N ALA A 269 8.63 14.52 -9.42
CA ALA A 269 9.60 15.45 -8.84
C ALA A 269 10.54 14.76 -7.84
N HIS A 270 10.01 13.85 -7.02
CA HIS A 270 10.81 13.03 -6.10
C HIS A 270 11.72 12.07 -6.87
N ALA A 271 11.23 11.44 -7.94
CA ALA A 271 12.03 10.58 -8.81
C ALA A 271 13.20 11.33 -9.45
N ALA A 272 12.96 12.53 -9.97
CA ALA A 272 14.02 13.37 -10.53
C ALA A 272 15.08 13.74 -9.49
N ARG A 273 14.66 14.16 -8.28
CA ARG A 273 15.59 14.46 -7.17
C ARG A 273 16.36 13.23 -6.70
N ALA A 274 15.70 12.08 -6.61
CA ALA A 274 16.33 10.83 -6.21
C ALA A 274 17.33 10.33 -7.26
N ALA A 275 17.05 10.51 -8.55
CA ALA A 275 17.99 10.16 -9.62
C ALA A 275 19.28 10.97 -9.56
N ILE A 276 19.23 12.21 -9.07
CA ILE A 276 20.40 13.07 -8.89
C ILE A 276 21.15 12.71 -7.59
N THR A 277 20.43 12.50 -6.49
CA THR A 277 21.04 12.25 -5.17
C THR A 277 21.47 10.80 -4.97
N VAL A 278 20.86 9.86 -5.71
CA VAL A 278 21.04 8.41 -5.58
C VAL A 278 21.16 7.72 -6.96
N PRO A 279 22.07 8.17 -7.84
CA PRO A 279 22.11 7.72 -9.24
C PRO A 279 22.31 6.21 -9.36
N THR A 280 23.04 5.58 -8.43
CA THR A 280 23.36 4.15 -8.45
C THR A 280 22.11 3.26 -8.54
N LEU A 281 21.03 3.59 -7.81
CA LEU A 281 19.81 2.77 -7.86
C LEU A 281 19.11 2.88 -9.22
N PHE A 282 19.11 4.07 -9.83
CA PHE A 282 18.52 4.29 -11.16
C PHE A 282 19.36 3.66 -12.27
N ILE A 283 20.69 3.65 -12.15
CA ILE A 283 21.58 2.94 -13.07
C ILE A 283 21.31 1.44 -13.01
N LEU A 284 21.21 0.85 -11.82
CA LEU A 284 20.87 -0.56 -11.66
C LEU A 284 19.48 -0.89 -12.22
N ALA A 285 18.51 0.02 -12.03
CA ALA A 285 17.18 -0.12 -12.62
C ALA A 285 17.24 -0.06 -14.16
N ALA A 286 18.06 0.83 -14.73
CA ALA A 286 18.31 0.91 -16.17
C ALA A 286 18.94 -0.36 -16.74
N VAL A 287 19.88 -0.99 -16.03
CA VAL A 287 20.45 -2.29 -16.43
C VAL A 287 19.39 -3.36 -16.42
N LEU A 288 18.61 -3.47 -15.35
CA LEU A 288 17.51 -4.44 -15.24
C LEU A 288 16.50 -4.25 -16.38
N VAL A 289 16.04 -3.01 -16.60
CA VAL A 289 15.11 -2.67 -17.68
C VAL A 289 15.71 -2.93 -19.05
N GLY A 290 16.99 -2.65 -19.26
CA GLY A 290 17.71 -3.00 -20.49
C GLY A 290 17.61 -4.49 -20.80
N ILE A 291 17.79 -5.35 -19.79
CA ILE A 291 17.61 -6.80 -19.93
C ILE A 291 16.16 -7.14 -20.30
N VAL A 292 15.17 -6.50 -19.66
CA VAL A 292 13.75 -6.68 -20.00
C VAL A 292 13.47 -6.38 -21.47
N LEU A 293 13.97 -5.24 -21.95
CA LEU A 293 13.77 -4.79 -23.32
C LEU A 293 14.44 -5.72 -24.34
N LEU A 294 15.58 -6.33 -24.00
CA LEU A 294 16.24 -7.33 -24.85
C LEU A 294 15.44 -8.65 -24.91
N LEU A 295 14.83 -9.06 -23.80
CA LEU A 295 14.09 -10.32 -23.69
C LEU A 295 12.65 -10.23 -24.22
N LEU A 296 12.02 -9.05 -24.14
CA LEU A 296 10.70 -8.76 -24.67
C LEU A 296 10.81 -8.16 -26.07
N ARG A 297 10.49 -8.96 -27.10
CA ARG A 297 10.29 -8.43 -28.45
C ARG A 297 8.83 -8.02 -28.61
N SER A 298 8.58 -6.79 -29.05
CA SER A 298 7.22 -6.38 -29.40
C SER A 298 6.85 -7.00 -30.74
N ASP A 299 5.61 -7.51 -30.83
CA ASP A 299 5.09 -8.03 -32.08
C ASP A 299 4.90 -6.84 -33.06
N THR A 300 5.51 -6.93 -34.25
CA THR A 300 5.31 -5.93 -35.31
C THR A 300 3.88 -6.04 -35.83
N LYS A 301 3.03 -5.08 -35.44
CA LYS A 301 1.66 -4.95 -35.93
C LYS A 301 1.51 -3.66 -36.74
N PRO A 302 0.57 -3.63 -37.71
CA PRO A 302 0.29 -2.42 -38.49
C PRO A 302 -0.11 -1.24 -37.61
N ALA A 303 0.08 -0.03 -38.14
CA ALA A 303 -0.20 1.23 -37.46
C ALA A 303 -1.60 1.24 -36.83
N ARG A 304 -1.66 1.53 -35.53
CA ARG A 304 -2.92 1.47 -34.77
C ARG A 304 -3.81 2.66 -35.08
N SER A 305 -5.12 2.37 -35.15
CA SER A 305 -6.18 3.36 -35.39
C SER A 305 -6.19 4.45 -34.30
N ARG A 306 -6.73 5.65 -34.60
CA ARG A 306 -6.87 6.75 -33.62
C ARG A 306 -7.62 6.33 -32.34
N PRO A 307 -8.71 5.54 -32.40
CA PRO A 307 -9.39 5.06 -31.19
C PRO A 307 -8.50 4.20 -30.28
N ALA A 308 -7.59 3.40 -30.85
CA ALA A 308 -6.66 2.59 -30.06
C ALA A 308 -5.66 3.42 -29.25
N ILE A 309 -5.49 4.71 -29.56
CA ILE A 309 -4.66 5.65 -28.79
C ILE A 309 -5.49 6.41 -27.75
N LEU A 310 -6.67 6.90 -28.16
CA LEU A 310 -7.48 7.79 -27.32
C LEU A 310 -8.16 7.02 -26.18
N VAL A 311 -8.61 5.79 -26.41
CA VAL A 311 -9.38 5.02 -25.43
C VAL A 311 -8.58 4.77 -24.13
N PRO A 312 -7.30 4.31 -24.15
CA PRO A 312 -6.52 4.18 -22.93
C PRO A 312 -6.38 5.50 -22.15
N LEU A 313 -6.21 6.63 -22.84
CA LEU A 313 -6.06 7.93 -22.20
C LEU A 313 -7.37 8.38 -21.52
N VAL A 314 -8.50 8.26 -22.21
CA VAL A 314 -9.83 8.57 -21.64
C VAL A 314 -10.11 7.67 -20.44
N LEU A 315 -9.82 6.36 -20.58
CA LEU A 315 -10.00 5.40 -19.49
C LEU A 315 -9.11 5.72 -18.29
N ALA A 316 -7.88 6.19 -18.51
CA ALA A 316 -6.99 6.61 -17.44
C ALA A 316 -7.57 7.78 -16.64
N VAL A 317 -8.11 8.80 -17.32
CA VAL A 317 -8.74 9.95 -16.66
C VAL A 317 -9.99 9.51 -15.90
N VAL A 318 -10.87 8.74 -16.52
CA VAL A 318 -12.10 8.24 -15.88
C VAL A 318 -11.79 7.39 -14.65
N LEU A 319 -10.82 6.47 -14.76
CA LEU A 319 -10.38 5.64 -13.63
C LEU A 319 -9.78 6.49 -12.52
N PHE A 320 -8.90 7.45 -12.84
CA PHE A 320 -8.31 8.33 -11.84
C PHE A 320 -9.39 9.08 -11.04
N LEU A 321 -10.36 9.68 -11.73
CA LEU A 321 -11.47 10.40 -11.08
C LEU A 321 -12.32 9.44 -10.24
N ALA A 322 -12.65 8.26 -10.77
CA ALA A 322 -13.45 7.28 -10.06
C ALA A 322 -12.75 6.72 -8.81
N LEU A 323 -11.45 6.44 -8.88
CA LEU A 323 -10.68 5.85 -7.77
C LEU A 323 -10.39 6.84 -6.65
N SER A 324 -10.31 8.13 -6.96
CA SER A 324 -10.13 9.19 -5.96
C SER A 324 -11.44 9.62 -5.30
N SER A 325 -12.57 9.46 -5.99
CA SER A 325 -13.88 9.95 -5.52
C SER A 325 -14.35 9.39 -4.17
N PRO A 326 -14.21 8.08 -3.85
CA PRO A 326 -14.62 7.55 -2.54
C PRO A 326 -13.92 8.25 -1.37
N TYR A 327 -12.64 8.60 -1.54
CA TYR A 327 -11.90 9.33 -0.51
C TYR A 327 -12.44 10.75 -0.34
N LEU A 328 -12.71 11.44 -1.45
CA LEU A 328 -13.27 12.80 -1.42
C LEU A 328 -14.68 12.82 -0.81
N ILE A 329 -15.50 11.81 -1.11
CA ILE A 329 -16.83 11.62 -0.50
C ILE A 329 -16.69 11.33 0.99
N ALA A 330 -15.65 10.62 1.43
CA ALA A 330 -15.37 10.43 2.86
C ALA A 330 -14.67 11.64 3.51
N GLY A 331 -14.52 12.77 2.79
CA GLY A 331 -13.82 13.96 3.28
C GLY A 331 -12.29 13.81 3.39
N LEU A 332 -11.72 12.71 2.89
CA LEU A 332 -10.29 12.41 2.93
C LEU A 332 -9.55 13.04 1.75
N ARG A 333 -8.40 13.64 2.03
CA ARG A 333 -7.50 14.22 1.03
C ARG A 333 -6.07 13.72 1.22
N PRO A 334 -5.30 13.59 0.15
CA PRO A 334 -3.91 13.15 0.23
C PRO A 334 -3.05 14.28 0.81
N SER A 335 -2.14 13.95 1.73
CA SER A 335 -1.05 14.85 2.10
C SER A 335 0.23 14.47 1.36
N SER A 336 0.90 15.46 0.76
CA SER A 336 2.23 15.24 0.15
C SER A 336 3.37 15.21 1.17
N THR A 337 3.10 15.54 2.44
CA THR A 337 4.12 15.65 3.49
C THR A 337 4.29 14.37 4.32
N HIS A 338 3.31 13.46 4.29
CA HIS A 338 3.33 12.24 5.10
C HIS A 338 3.58 10.99 4.23
N PHE A 339 4.80 10.45 4.32
CA PHE A 339 5.22 9.23 3.60
C PHE A 339 4.25 8.04 3.77
N TYR A 340 3.69 7.91 4.97
CA TYR A 340 2.78 6.82 5.33
C TYR A 340 1.34 7.05 4.84
N GLU A 341 0.98 8.24 4.41
CA GLU A 341 -0.32 8.53 3.83
C GLU A 341 -0.32 8.26 2.32
N SER A 342 0.06 7.05 1.91
CA SER A 342 0.08 6.65 0.49
C SER A 342 -0.90 5.53 0.16
N ARG A 343 -1.63 4.99 1.15
CA ARG A 343 -2.56 3.85 0.95
C ARG A 343 -3.60 4.06 -0.15
N HIS A 344 -4.07 5.29 -0.32
CA HIS A 344 -5.04 5.67 -1.34
C HIS A 344 -4.46 5.73 -2.76
N LEU A 345 -3.13 5.68 -2.90
CA LEU A 345 -2.41 5.72 -4.18
C LEU A 345 -2.12 4.33 -4.76
N LEU A 346 -2.34 3.23 -4.01
CA LEU A 346 -2.06 1.86 -4.47
C LEU A 346 -2.63 1.57 -5.86
N MET A 347 -3.85 2.02 -6.12
CA MET A 347 -4.56 1.74 -7.39
C MET A 347 -4.18 2.68 -8.53
N PHE A 348 -3.45 3.76 -8.26
CA PHE A 348 -3.13 4.78 -9.27
C PHE A 348 -2.07 4.31 -10.27
N GLY A 349 -1.44 3.16 -10.02
CA GLY A 349 -0.64 2.44 -11.00
C GLY A 349 -1.45 2.05 -12.25
N VAL A 350 -2.75 1.74 -12.12
CA VAL A 350 -3.61 1.36 -13.26
C VAL A 350 -3.81 2.52 -14.25
N PRO A 351 -4.35 3.69 -13.85
CA PRO A 351 -4.46 4.84 -14.74
C PRO A 351 -3.09 5.31 -15.26
N SER A 352 -2.03 5.24 -14.44
CA SER A 352 -0.66 5.54 -14.91
C SER A 352 -0.27 4.63 -16.08
N ALA A 353 -0.41 3.30 -15.93
CA ALA A 353 -0.04 2.36 -16.97
C ALA A 353 -0.84 2.54 -18.28
N LEU A 354 -2.10 3.00 -18.19
CA LEU A 354 -2.91 3.35 -19.36
C LEU A 354 -2.42 4.62 -20.06
N VAL A 355 -1.94 5.62 -19.32
CA VAL A 355 -1.28 6.81 -19.90
C VAL A 355 0.01 6.40 -20.63
N PHE A 356 0.86 5.57 -20.01
CA PHE A 356 2.06 5.03 -20.66
C PHE A 356 1.70 4.24 -21.93
N LEU A 357 0.64 3.44 -21.91
CA LEU A 357 0.16 2.72 -23.08
C LEU A 357 -0.28 3.68 -24.21
N ALA A 358 -1.02 4.74 -23.88
CA ALA A 358 -1.44 5.75 -24.85
C ALA A 358 -0.22 6.45 -25.49
N PHE A 359 0.72 6.92 -24.68
CA PHE A 359 1.93 7.60 -25.17
C PHE A 359 2.83 6.68 -25.96
N LYS A 360 2.99 5.41 -25.56
CA LYS A 360 3.69 4.40 -26.34
C LYS A 360 3.06 4.29 -27.72
N ARG A 361 1.73 4.11 -27.82
CA ARG A 361 1.04 3.99 -29.11
C ARG A 361 1.09 5.26 -29.98
N VAL A 362 1.23 6.45 -29.38
CA VAL A 362 1.55 7.68 -30.12
C VAL A 362 2.97 7.63 -30.68
N ALA A 363 3.96 7.33 -29.84
CA ALA A 363 5.38 7.26 -30.22
C ALA A 363 5.63 6.21 -31.32
N GLU A 364 4.90 5.09 -31.28
CA GLU A 364 4.96 4.03 -32.30
C GLU A 364 4.74 4.53 -33.73
N ARG A 365 3.96 5.60 -33.91
CA ARG A 365 3.71 6.20 -35.23
C ARG A 365 4.94 6.82 -35.86
N TRP A 366 5.94 7.18 -35.05
CA TRP A 366 7.10 7.95 -35.46
C TRP A 366 8.39 7.12 -35.48
N THR A 367 8.53 6.15 -34.56
CA THR A 367 9.81 5.42 -34.36
C THR A 367 9.72 3.91 -34.57
N GLY A 368 8.50 3.35 -34.59
CA GLY A 368 8.26 1.90 -34.59
C GLY A 368 8.05 1.28 -33.19
N PRO A 369 7.53 0.04 -33.12
CA PRO A 369 6.99 -0.57 -31.92
C PRO A 369 8.01 -0.84 -30.81
N ASN A 370 9.17 -1.38 -31.15
CA ASN A 370 10.21 -1.71 -30.18
C ASN A 370 10.82 -0.46 -29.55
N ILE A 371 11.13 0.56 -30.36
CA ILE A 371 11.71 1.81 -29.87
C ILE A 371 10.71 2.56 -28.99
N ALA A 372 9.45 2.67 -29.42
CA ALA A 372 8.42 3.33 -28.63
C ALA A 372 8.17 2.62 -27.28
N PHE A 373 8.16 1.28 -27.27
CA PHE A 373 8.07 0.50 -26.04
C PHE A 373 9.28 0.77 -25.12
N ALA A 374 10.50 0.68 -25.67
CA ALA A 374 11.73 0.93 -24.93
C ALA A 374 11.80 2.34 -24.34
N VAL A 375 11.44 3.37 -25.11
CA VAL A 375 11.46 4.76 -24.65
C VAL A 375 10.39 4.99 -23.59
N VAL A 376 9.13 4.62 -23.85
CA VAL A 376 8.03 5.00 -22.97
C VAL A 376 7.94 4.08 -21.75
N PHE A 377 7.82 2.77 -21.95
CA PHE A 377 7.77 1.83 -20.83
C PHE A 377 9.14 1.67 -20.17
N GLY A 378 10.24 1.69 -20.93
CA GLY A 378 11.57 1.58 -20.32
C GLY A 378 11.90 2.77 -19.42
N ALA A 379 11.68 4.01 -19.87
CA ALA A 379 11.88 5.18 -19.00
C ALA A 379 10.96 5.16 -17.77
N GLY A 380 9.68 4.81 -17.97
CA GLY A 380 8.72 4.64 -16.88
C GLY A 380 9.18 3.62 -15.84
N LEU A 381 9.66 2.45 -16.28
CA LEU A 381 10.13 1.40 -15.39
C LEU A 381 11.42 1.75 -14.66
N ILE A 382 12.35 2.46 -15.30
CA ILE A 382 13.56 2.95 -14.63
C ILE A 382 13.20 3.87 -13.47
N LEU A 383 12.30 4.82 -13.72
CA LEU A 383 11.82 5.75 -12.70
C LEU A 383 11.07 5.01 -11.58
N SER A 384 10.15 4.12 -11.94
CA SER A 384 9.35 3.34 -10.99
C SER A 384 10.21 2.44 -10.10
N ILE A 385 11.09 1.61 -10.68
CA ILE A 385 11.93 0.67 -9.93
C ILE A 385 13.00 1.43 -9.11
N GLY A 386 13.62 2.46 -9.69
CA GLY A 386 14.61 3.28 -9.00
C GLY A 386 14.02 3.95 -7.75
N MET A 387 12.80 4.50 -7.86
CA MET A 387 12.08 5.06 -6.72
C MET A 387 11.65 4.01 -5.70
N LEU A 388 11.13 2.88 -6.16
CA LEU A 388 10.73 1.77 -5.31
C LEU A 388 11.91 1.29 -4.44
N TRP A 389 13.10 1.11 -5.03
CA TRP A 389 14.30 0.77 -4.28
C TRP A 389 14.75 1.89 -3.33
N SER A 390 14.63 3.15 -3.72
CA SER A 390 14.92 4.29 -2.85
C SER A 390 14.03 4.29 -1.60
N ASP A 391 12.73 3.99 -1.77
CA ASP A 391 11.78 3.91 -0.66
C ASP A 391 12.05 2.68 0.22
N TYR A 392 12.40 1.53 -0.34
CA TYR A 392 12.84 0.38 0.46
C TYR A 392 14.10 0.65 1.27
N VAL A 393 15.09 1.34 0.69
CA VAL A 393 16.30 1.76 1.41
C VAL A 393 15.94 2.72 2.54
N PHE A 394 15.00 3.64 2.31
CA PHE A 394 14.51 4.52 3.38
C PHE A 394 13.84 3.73 4.51
N MET A 395 12.93 2.81 4.19
CA MET A 395 12.24 1.98 5.19
C MET A 395 13.21 1.09 5.97
N GLN A 396 14.20 0.49 5.29
CA GLN A 396 15.24 -0.29 5.97
C GLN A 396 16.09 0.57 6.89
N ALA A 397 16.51 1.76 6.46
CA ALA A 397 17.26 2.68 7.30
C ALA A 397 16.46 3.09 8.56
N ARG A 398 15.14 3.24 8.43
CA ARG A 398 14.26 3.47 9.58
C ARG A 398 14.24 2.27 10.52
N THR A 399 14.10 1.04 10.00
CA THR A 399 14.12 -0.18 10.82
C THR A 399 15.41 -0.24 11.66
N LEU A 400 16.56 0.08 11.07
CA LEU A 400 17.82 0.10 11.81
C LEU A 400 17.83 1.13 12.94
N LYS A 401 17.20 2.30 12.75
CA LYS A 401 17.04 3.30 13.81
C LYS A 401 16.11 2.80 14.93
N GLN A 402 15.01 2.12 14.58
CA GLN A 402 14.10 1.51 15.55
C GLN A 402 14.82 0.43 16.37
N GLU A 403 15.56 -0.48 15.71
CA GLU A 403 16.34 -1.52 16.38
C GLU A 403 17.44 -0.93 17.28
N ALA A 404 18.09 0.15 16.86
CA ALA A 404 19.09 0.82 17.69
C ALA A 404 18.47 1.44 18.96
N LEU A 405 17.29 2.06 18.85
CA LEU A 405 16.56 2.59 19.99
C LEU A 405 16.12 1.46 20.93
N GLU A 406 15.42 0.46 20.39
CA GLU A 406 14.88 -0.68 21.15
C GLU A 406 15.98 -1.43 21.91
N ARG A 407 17.10 -1.78 21.25
CA ARG A 407 18.25 -2.41 21.92
C ARG A 407 18.86 -1.55 23.02
N ASN A 408 18.99 -0.24 22.80
CA ASN A 408 19.55 0.65 23.82
C ASN A 408 18.64 0.73 25.05
N LEU A 409 17.31 0.74 24.85
CA LEU A 409 16.35 0.74 25.94
C LEU A 409 16.32 -0.62 26.67
N ALA A 410 16.32 -1.73 25.93
CA ALA A 410 16.32 -3.08 26.51
C ALA A 410 17.55 -3.35 27.40
N GLY A 411 18.69 -2.73 27.10
CA GLY A 411 19.90 -2.79 27.93
C GLY A 411 19.86 -1.94 29.20
N ARG A 412 18.77 -1.22 29.48
CA ARG A 412 18.62 -0.31 30.63
C ARG A 412 17.54 -0.78 31.58
N VAL A 413 17.73 -0.47 32.86
CA VAL A 413 16.67 -0.57 33.86
C VAL A 413 15.56 0.43 33.49
N GLN A 414 14.33 -0.08 33.37
CA GLN A 414 13.17 0.75 33.12
C GLN A 414 13.01 1.80 34.24
N PRO A 415 12.86 3.09 33.91
CA PRO A 415 12.55 4.10 34.91
C PRO A 415 11.08 4.00 35.36
N ALA A 416 10.72 4.66 36.46
CA ALA A 416 9.35 4.67 37.00
C ALA A 416 8.29 5.37 36.09
N ALA A 417 8.68 5.79 34.89
CA ALA A 417 7.79 6.45 33.94
C ALA A 417 6.95 5.44 33.14
N THR A 418 5.74 5.85 32.80
CA THR A 418 4.84 5.12 31.88
C THR A 418 4.49 5.95 30.64
N VAL A 419 4.72 7.27 30.69
CA VAL A 419 4.51 8.20 29.57
C VAL A 419 5.87 8.67 29.06
N TYR A 420 6.09 8.52 27.76
CA TYR A 420 7.38 8.79 27.13
C TYR A 420 7.24 9.69 25.90
N ALA A 421 7.97 10.78 25.92
CA ALA A 421 8.23 11.59 24.74
C ALA A 421 9.55 11.18 24.10
N LEU A 422 9.53 10.90 22.80
CA LEU A 422 10.73 10.72 22.00
C LEU A 422 11.13 12.06 21.37
N ASP A 423 12.27 12.60 21.82
CA ASP A 423 12.96 13.70 21.17
C ASP A 423 13.91 13.13 20.10
N ASP A 424 13.40 13.09 18.87
CA ASP A 424 14.05 12.43 17.74
C ASP A 424 14.99 13.39 16.99
N GLY A 425 16.28 13.31 17.31
CA GLY A 425 17.33 14.10 16.67
C GLY A 425 17.67 13.66 15.24
N PHE A 426 17.17 12.50 14.78
CA PHE A 426 17.35 12.13 13.37
C PHE A 426 16.45 12.92 12.42
N PHE A 427 15.45 13.63 12.95
CA PHE A 427 14.61 14.52 12.16
C PHE A 427 15.40 15.71 11.59
N ASP A 428 16.30 16.28 12.39
CA ASP A 428 17.15 17.41 12.02
C ASP A 428 18.47 16.98 11.36
N TYR A 429 18.67 15.67 11.16
CA TYR A 429 19.84 15.10 10.51
C TYR A 429 19.71 15.24 8.96
N PRO A 430 20.81 15.46 8.21
CA PRO A 430 20.79 15.67 6.75
C PRO A 430 20.35 14.45 5.90
N SER A 431 19.75 13.41 6.50
CA SER A 431 19.15 12.28 5.79
C SER A 431 17.63 12.35 5.83
N ARG A 432 16.96 11.89 4.76
CA ARG A 432 15.49 11.81 4.72
C ARG A 432 14.97 11.07 5.97
N HIS A 433 14.09 11.71 6.72
CA HIS A 433 13.50 11.16 7.93
C HIS A 433 12.00 11.55 8.04
N VAL A 434 11.22 10.72 8.72
CA VAL A 434 9.80 10.92 9.01
C VAL A 434 9.61 10.64 10.50
N PRO A 435 8.88 11.47 11.26
CA PRO A 435 8.69 11.24 12.69
C PRO A 435 8.12 9.84 13.00
N PHE A 436 8.44 9.31 14.17
CA PHE A 436 7.79 8.11 14.71
C PHE A 436 6.37 8.41 15.16
N GLY A 437 5.42 7.52 14.80
CA GLY A 437 4.05 7.59 15.29
C GLY A 437 3.90 7.04 16.71
N LEU A 438 2.74 7.33 17.32
CA LEU A 438 2.36 6.87 18.68
C LEU A 438 2.52 5.35 18.84
N ALA A 439 2.01 4.60 17.86
CA ALA A 439 2.06 3.14 17.86
C ALA A 439 3.50 2.61 17.78
N GLU A 440 4.36 3.26 16.99
CA GLU A 440 5.77 2.86 16.84
C GLU A 440 6.55 3.08 18.14
N VAL A 441 6.46 4.28 18.73
CA VAL A 441 7.18 4.58 19.98
C VAL A 441 6.68 3.70 21.11
N THR A 442 5.36 3.57 21.27
CA THR A 442 4.78 2.72 22.31
C THR A 442 5.15 1.25 22.12
N GLY A 443 5.14 0.76 20.87
CA GLY A 443 5.51 -0.62 20.58
C GLY A 443 6.98 -0.94 20.85
N MET A 444 7.89 -0.01 20.52
CA MET A 444 9.31 -0.15 20.86
C MET A 444 9.54 -0.19 22.38
N LEU A 445 8.80 0.61 23.17
CA LEU A 445 8.86 0.56 24.64
C LEU A 445 8.40 -0.80 25.17
N ARG A 446 7.31 -1.34 24.62
CA ARG A 446 6.81 -2.67 25.00
C ARG A 446 7.78 -3.79 24.65
N LEU A 447 8.46 -3.69 23.51
CA LEU A 447 9.55 -4.61 23.18
C LEU A 447 10.70 -4.48 24.18
N ALA A 448 11.14 -3.28 24.52
CA ALA A 448 12.26 -3.09 25.43
C ALA A 448 11.98 -3.54 26.88
N TRP A 449 10.79 -3.23 27.43
CA TRP A 449 10.51 -3.37 28.87
C TRP A 449 9.25 -4.19 29.21
N GLY A 450 8.62 -4.83 28.23
CA GLY A 450 7.44 -5.68 28.44
C GLY A 450 6.11 -4.93 28.29
N ASN A 451 4.99 -5.63 28.48
CA ASN A 451 3.64 -5.12 28.17
C ASN A 451 3.03 -4.26 29.28
N GLN A 452 3.76 -3.26 29.74
CA GLN A 452 3.18 -2.24 30.61
C GLN A 452 2.25 -1.32 29.81
N PRO A 453 1.34 -0.58 30.48
CA PRO A 453 0.44 0.36 29.83
C PRO A 453 1.17 1.64 29.38
N PHE A 454 2.27 1.48 28.65
CA PHE A 454 3.06 2.59 28.14
C PHE A 454 2.24 3.48 27.22
N PHE A 455 2.56 4.77 27.24
CA PHE A 455 2.16 5.71 26.24
C PHE A 455 3.37 6.47 25.69
N GLY A 456 3.77 6.14 24.46
CA GLY A 456 4.90 6.74 23.74
C GLY A 456 4.46 7.61 22.56
N PHE A 457 5.11 8.75 22.36
CA PHE A 457 4.84 9.67 21.24
C PHE A 457 6.08 10.46 20.82
N ALA A 458 6.07 11.05 19.62
CA ALA A 458 7.12 11.98 19.19
C ALA A 458 6.76 13.42 19.59
N LEU A 459 7.73 14.29 19.87
CA LEU A 459 7.47 15.64 20.44
C LEU A 459 7.07 16.74 19.43
N ARG A 460 6.58 16.41 18.23
CA ARG A 460 6.52 17.38 17.11
C ARG A 460 5.11 17.84 16.75
N ALA A 461 4.21 16.95 16.37
CA ALA A 461 2.86 17.29 15.91
C ALA A 461 1.79 17.17 17.02
N GLU A 462 2.16 16.53 18.13
CA GLU A 462 1.26 16.09 19.18
C GLU A 462 1.06 17.16 20.28
N ARG A 463 1.86 18.23 20.28
CA ARG A 463 1.74 19.32 21.25
C ARG A 463 0.49 20.18 20.99
N PRO A 464 -0.09 20.79 22.04
CA PRO A 464 0.26 20.64 23.46
C PRO A 464 -0.61 19.62 24.21
N ASP A 465 -1.67 19.09 23.61
CA ASP A 465 -2.80 18.44 24.30
C ASP A 465 -2.90 16.92 24.11
N ILE A 466 -1.83 16.26 23.66
CA ILE A 466 -1.81 14.82 23.39
C ILE A 466 -2.27 13.96 24.57
N LEU A 467 -1.92 14.30 25.81
CA LEU A 467 -2.30 13.51 26.98
C LEU A 467 -3.81 13.49 27.15
N ARG A 468 -4.46 14.64 27.02
CA ARG A 468 -5.93 14.77 27.07
C ARG A 468 -6.59 14.04 25.91
N ARG A 469 -6.11 14.25 24.67
CA ARG A 469 -6.66 13.56 23.49
C ARG A 469 -6.55 12.05 23.61
N MET A 470 -5.42 11.55 24.14
CA MET A 470 -5.24 10.13 24.35
C MET A 470 -6.12 9.59 25.48
N ASP A 471 -6.31 10.35 26.55
CA ASP A 471 -7.24 9.99 27.64
C ASP A 471 -8.69 9.87 27.15
N GLU A 472 -9.13 10.78 26.28
CA GLU A 472 -10.43 10.70 25.61
C GLU A 472 -10.48 9.50 24.65
N ALA A 473 -9.47 9.35 23.78
CA ALA A 473 -9.43 8.30 22.77
C ALA A 473 -9.37 6.87 23.36
N ARG A 474 -8.66 6.67 24.47
CA ARG A 474 -8.59 5.37 25.15
C ARG A 474 -9.88 4.98 25.86
N LYS A 475 -10.77 5.92 26.16
CA LYS A 475 -12.07 5.66 26.80
C LYS A 475 -13.18 5.41 25.77
N ALA A 476 -12.93 5.75 24.50
CA ALA A 476 -13.90 5.58 23.44
C ALA A 476 -14.17 4.09 23.15
N PRO A 477 -15.44 3.66 22.98
CA PRO A 477 -15.78 2.28 22.66
C PRO A 477 -15.02 1.76 21.42
N GLY A 478 -14.48 0.54 21.51
CA GLY A 478 -13.77 -0.09 20.39
C GLY A 478 -12.46 0.58 19.98
N SER A 479 -11.88 1.46 20.81
CA SER A 479 -10.56 2.08 20.58
C SER A 479 -9.43 1.04 20.48
N ALA A 480 -8.40 1.33 19.67
CA ALA A 480 -7.16 0.54 19.67
C ALA A 480 -6.22 0.89 20.84
N PHE A 481 -6.52 1.96 21.59
CA PHE A 481 -5.62 2.57 22.56
C PHE A 481 -6.03 2.37 24.02
N HIS A 482 -7.02 1.49 24.31
CA HIS A 482 -7.54 1.24 25.67
C HIS A 482 -6.44 0.96 26.71
N HIS A 483 -5.35 0.34 26.27
CA HIS A 483 -4.23 -0.12 27.09
C HIS A 483 -3.13 0.93 27.31
N PHE A 484 -3.26 2.14 26.76
CA PHE A 484 -2.28 3.22 26.96
C PHE A 484 -2.63 4.02 28.20
N ASP A 485 -1.67 4.33 29.07
CA ASP A 485 -1.89 5.20 30.23
C ASP A 485 -1.22 6.57 30.07
N PRO A 486 -1.99 7.64 29.74
CA PRO A 486 -1.45 8.99 29.61
C PRO A 486 -1.32 9.73 30.96
N THR A 487 -1.74 9.13 32.08
CA THR A 487 -1.81 9.80 33.39
C THR A 487 -0.58 9.57 34.27
N GLY A 488 0.25 8.59 33.94
CA GLY A 488 1.36 8.17 34.77
C GLY A 488 2.60 9.07 34.68
N PRO A 489 3.68 8.73 35.42
CA PRO A 489 4.89 9.53 35.47
C PRO A 489 5.55 9.64 34.09
N GLN A 490 6.13 10.81 33.83
CA GLN A 490 6.62 11.17 32.51
C GLN A 490 8.15 11.11 32.42
N ALA A 491 8.64 10.78 31.23
CA ALA A 491 10.05 10.88 30.87
C ALA A 491 10.23 11.33 29.42
N THR A 492 11.38 11.94 29.13
CA THR A 492 11.81 12.25 27.77
C THR A 492 12.99 11.36 27.39
N ILE A 493 12.87 10.67 26.27
CA ILE A 493 13.93 9.90 25.63
C ILE A 493 14.55 10.79 24.56
N SER A 494 15.80 11.18 24.74
CA SER A 494 16.57 11.85 23.70
C SER A 494 17.24 10.80 22.82
N PHE A 495 16.90 10.79 21.53
CA PHE A 495 17.39 9.85 20.53
C PHE A 495 18.19 10.61 19.46
N GLN A 496 19.51 10.70 19.68
CA GLN A 496 20.39 11.54 18.87
C GLN A 496 21.27 10.69 17.92
N PRO A 497 21.64 11.21 16.74
CA PRO A 497 22.61 10.55 15.86
C PRO A 497 23.93 10.28 16.58
N GLY A 498 24.38 9.01 16.56
CA GLY A 498 25.67 8.60 17.12
C GLY A 498 26.82 8.69 16.11
N ALA A 499 28.00 8.20 16.51
CA ALA A 499 29.19 8.20 15.64
C ALA A 499 29.03 7.31 14.39
N GLY A 500 28.18 6.28 14.46
CA GLY A 500 27.83 5.39 13.36
C GLY A 500 26.70 5.92 12.46
N ALA A 501 26.09 7.06 12.78
CA ALA A 501 25.03 7.65 11.97
C ALA A 501 25.56 8.04 10.58
N ALA A 502 24.77 7.75 9.56
CA ALA A 502 25.12 8.00 8.16
C ALA A 502 23.87 8.26 7.33
N SER A 503 24.08 8.62 6.05
CA SER A 503 23.00 8.66 5.06
C SER A 503 22.30 7.30 4.97
N ASN A 504 21.00 7.29 4.64
CA ASN A 504 20.18 6.07 4.62
C ASN A 504 20.79 4.97 3.72
N GLN A 505 21.35 5.33 2.56
CA GLN A 505 22.00 4.37 1.67
C GLN A 505 23.28 3.77 2.26
N THR A 506 24.14 4.64 2.80
CA THR A 506 25.40 4.20 3.42
C THR A 506 25.09 3.27 4.60
N LEU A 507 24.09 3.61 5.40
CA LEU A 507 23.63 2.83 6.54
C LEU A 507 23.16 1.43 6.11
N VAL A 508 22.23 1.36 5.17
CA VAL A 508 21.66 0.10 4.69
C VAL A 508 22.71 -0.77 4.00
N ARG A 509 23.59 -0.17 3.19
CA ARG A 509 24.70 -0.88 2.55
C ARG A 509 25.66 -1.48 3.60
N ARG A 510 26.03 -0.71 4.62
CA ARG A 510 26.89 -1.20 5.73
C ARG A 510 26.20 -2.33 6.49
N TYR A 511 24.92 -2.17 6.81
CA TYR A 511 24.14 -3.20 7.48
C TYR A 511 24.12 -4.51 6.70
N TYR A 512 23.75 -4.51 5.41
CA TYR A 512 23.73 -5.74 4.62
C TYR A 512 25.13 -6.32 4.38
N ALA A 513 26.16 -5.48 4.25
CA ALA A 513 27.54 -5.96 4.20
C ALA A 513 27.95 -6.66 5.52
N CYS A 514 27.54 -6.15 6.68
CA CYS A 514 27.79 -6.82 7.95
C CYS A 514 26.97 -8.09 8.12
N ARG A 515 25.64 -8.04 7.88
CA ARG A 515 24.73 -9.17 8.08
C ARG A 515 24.97 -10.32 7.10
N LEU A 516 25.16 -10.04 5.81
CA LEU A 516 25.22 -11.08 4.78
C LEU A 516 26.64 -11.56 4.47
N LEU A 517 27.65 -10.70 4.68
CA LEU A 517 29.06 -11.06 4.43
C LEU A 517 29.85 -11.27 5.73
N ALA A 518 29.17 -11.30 6.89
CA ALA A 518 29.75 -11.47 8.23
C ALA A 518 30.95 -10.54 8.52
N ARG A 519 30.90 -9.30 8.00
CA ARG A 519 32.04 -8.36 8.06
C ARG A 519 32.15 -7.60 9.38
N CYS A 520 31.11 -7.59 10.21
CA CYS A 520 31.13 -6.94 11.52
C CYS A 520 30.04 -7.48 12.44
N ASP A 521 30.12 -7.16 13.73
CA ASP A 521 29.04 -7.41 14.68
C ASP A 521 27.89 -6.40 14.46
N VAL A 522 26.71 -6.93 14.13
CA VAL A 522 25.49 -6.14 13.93
C VAL A 522 25.07 -5.44 15.21
N ALA A 523 25.31 -6.04 16.39
CA ALA A 523 24.98 -5.41 17.66
C ALA A 523 25.83 -4.18 17.94
N GLU A 524 27.14 -4.28 17.71
CA GLU A 524 28.05 -3.13 17.81
C GLU A 524 27.68 -2.03 16.81
N PHE A 525 27.39 -2.40 15.56
CA PHE A 525 26.96 -1.45 14.54
C PHE A 525 25.69 -0.67 14.95
N LEU A 526 24.68 -1.36 15.48
CA LEU A 526 23.45 -0.73 15.94
C LEU A 526 23.69 0.15 17.18
N ALA A 527 24.58 -0.26 18.09
CA ALA A 527 24.93 0.52 19.27
C ALA A 527 25.62 1.85 18.91
N GLN A 528 26.39 1.88 17.83
CA GLN A 528 27.04 3.10 17.34
C GLN A 528 26.08 4.04 16.59
N LEU A 529 24.91 3.55 16.16
CA LEU A 529 23.99 4.33 15.31
C LEU A 529 23.40 5.53 16.06
N ALA A 530 23.08 5.36 17.34
CA ALA A 530 22.36 6.37 18.11
C ALA A 530 22.86 6.49 19.55
N GLN A 531 22.81 7.70 20.06
CA GLN A 531 22.98 8.00 21.48
C GLN A 531 21.60 8.17 22.11
N VAL A 532 21.33 7.39 23.16
CA VAL A 532 20.04 7.41 23.85
C VAL A 532 20.25 7.81 25.31
N THR A 533 19.49 8.78 25.78
CA THR A 533 19.46 9.19 27.18
C THR A 533 18.03 9.39 27.64
N ILE A 534 17.74 9.10 28.91
CA ILE A 534 16.40 9.24 29.49
C ILE A 534 16.46 10.30 30.59
N LYS A 535 15.58 11.29 30.51
CA LYS A 535 15.38 12.31 31.55
C LYS A 535 13.99 12.16 32.16
N LEU A 536 13.94 11.93 33.47
CA LEU A 536 12.69 11.88 34.22
C LEU A 536 12.12 13.28 34.47
N GLY A 537 10.80 13.39 34.45
CA GLY A 537 10.08 14.61 34.77
C GLY A 537 9.06 15.00 33.70
N PRO A 538 8.31 16.09 33.94
CA PRO A 538 7.31 16.58 33.00
C PRO A 538 7.89 16.83 31.61
N ILE A 539 7.14 16.42 30.58
CA ILE A 539 7.53 16.60 29.18
C ILE A 539 7.29 18.06 28.78
N ALA A 540 8.33 18.71 28.28
CA ALA A 540 8.26 20.12 27.91
C ALA A 540 7.23 20.38 26.79
N GLY A 541 6.40 21.41 26.96
CA GLY A 541 5.42 21.86 25.98
C GLY A 541 4.14 21.01 25.89
N ILE A 542 3.90 20.13 26.87
CA ILE A 542 2.69 19.32 26.98
C ILE A 542 1.88 19.76 28.20
N LEU A 543 0.57 19.96 28.00
CA LEU A 543 -0.35 20.30 29.07
C LEU A 543 -0.68 19.03 29.88
N PRO A 544 -0.73 19.12 31.22
CA PRO A 544 -1.18 18.00 32.04
C PRO A 544 -2.67 17.73 31.79
N ILE A 545 -3.11 16.52 32.09
CA ILE A 545 -4.54 16.20 32.16
C ILE A 545 -5.08 16.93 33.39
N GLU A 546 -6.02 17.88 33.18
CA GLU A 546 -6.74 18.49 34.27
C GLU A 546 -7.47 17.38 35.04
N LYS A 547 -7.17 17.22 36.33
CA LYS A 547 -8.01 16.39 37.19
C LYS A 547 -9.31 17.17 37.37
N ASP A 548 -10.42 16.64 36.89
CA ASP A 548 -11.74 17.20 37.18
C ASP A 548 -11.80 17.53 38.67
N ALA A 549 -12.01 18.81 38.98
CA ALA A 549 -12.25 19.24 40.35
C ALA A 549 -13.44 18.41 40.85
N ALA A 550 -13.23 17.66 41.94
CA ALA A 550 -14.30 16.89 42.57
C ALA A 550 -15.53 17.80 42.71
N PRO A 551 -16.75 17.34 42.37
CA PRO A 551 -17.94 18.15 42.57
C PRO A 551 -17.97 18.55 44.05
N SER A 552 -17.93 19.86 44.29
CA SER A 552 -18.07 20.44 45.63
C SER A 552 -19.37 19.88 46.20
N ARG A 553 -19.24 19.08 47.27
CA ARG A 553 -20.35 18.45 47.98
C ARG A 553 -21.35 19.47 48.51
#